data_AF-A0A9E4GWK0-F1
#
_entry.id   AF-A0A9E4GWK0-F1
#
_cell.length_a   1.000
_cell.length_b   1.000
_cell.length_c   1.000
_cell.angle_alpha   90.00
_cell.angle_beta   90.00
_cell.angle_gamma   90.00
#
_symmetry.space_group_name_H-M   'P 1'
#
loop_
_entity.id
_entity.type
_entity.pdbx_description
1 polymer ?
#
loop_
_entity_poly.entity_id
_entity_poly.type
_entity_poly.pdbx_seq_one_letter_code
_entity_poly.pdbx_strand_id
1 'polypeptide(L)'
;MVKPAKVRVDQLLVEQGLAASREKAKALVMAGNVFCEERRIDKPGAAFPRDTPLTVRGAAHPWVGRGGIKLAHALKHFGLSASGAVAVDIGASTGGFTDVLLEGGARKVYAVDVGRGQLAWKLRQDDRVVVLERTNARYLSREHVPEPVDLIVCDVSFIGLELALPPAMKLTASPATLVALIKPQFEVGRDRIGKNGVVRDPRLHDEVCERIQGFIERQSGWRALGVSESPIRGPEGSEVRRQRRPWWFKPDLKRRGFPLWPGRIITLARASAASFSRSRSPTRLR
;
A
#
# COMPACT_ATOMS: atom_id res chain seq x y z
N MET A 1 -27.12 -4.89 38.61
CA MET A 1 -26.48 -4.85 37.27
C MET A 1 -25.88 -6.21 36.99
N VAL A 2 -26.37 -6.93 35.98
CA VAL A 2 -25.86 -8.25 35.59
C VAL A 2 -24.48 -8.06 34.95
N LYS A 3 -23.44 -8.73 35.46
CA LYS A 3 -22.11 -8.72 34.81
C LYS A 3 -22.24 -9.35 33.41
N PRO A 4 -21.77 -8.70 32.33
CA PRO A 4 -21.83 -9.29 31.00
C PRO A 4 -21.03 -10.59 30.99
N ALA A 5 -21.63 -11.65 30.42
CA ALA A 5 -21.00 -12.96 30.32
C ALA A 5 -19.71 -12.84 29.49
N LYS A 6 -18.58 -13.27 30.08
CA LYS A 6 -17.28 -13.24 29.42
C LYS A 6 -17.02 -14.57 28.72
N VAL A 7 -16.58 -14.50 27.47
CA VAL A 7 -16.27 -15.64 26.60
C VAL A 7 -14.79 -15.61 26.24
N ARG A 8 -14.19 -16.78 26.01
CA ARG A 8 -12.77 -16.90 25.63
C ARG A 8 -12.53 -16.33 24.23
N VAL A 9 -11.37 -15.71 24.01
CA VAL A 9 -11.00 -15.16 22.69
C VAL A 9 -10.99 -16.21 21.59
N ASP A 10 -10.46 -17.41 21.85
CA ASP A 10 -10.46 -18.49 20.86
C ASP A 10 -11.87 -18.91 20.42
N GLN A 11 -12.86 -18.79 21.30
CA GLN A 11 -14.26 -19.05 21.00
C GLN A 11 -14.93 -17.84 20.33
N LEU A 12 -14.65 -16.62 20.81
CA LEU A 12 -15.17 -15.39 20.20
C LEU A 12 -14.75 -15.22 18.75
N LEU A 13 -13.52 -15.58 18.40
CA LEU A 13 -13.04 -15.53 17.01
C LEU A 13 -13.83 -16.46 16.09
N VAL A 14 -14.31 -17.60 16.60
CA VAL A 14 -15.16 -18.52 15.82
C VAL A 14 -16.59 -18.00 15.75
N GLU A 15 -17.16 -17.55 16.89
CA GLU A 15 -18.51 -16.98 16.94
C GLU A 15 -18.66 -15.73 16.06
N GLN A 16 -17.60 -14.93 15.91
CA GLN A 16 -17.55 -13.74 15.04
C GLN A 16 -17.14 -14.06 13.59
N GLY A 17 -16.92 -15.32 13.23
CA GLY A 17 -16.55 -15.73 11.86
C GLY A 17 -15.13 -15.36 11.43
N LEU A 18 -14.27 -14.98 12.37
CA LEU A 18 -12.87 -14.57 12.14
C LEU A 18 -11.89 -15.75 12.10
N ALA A 19 -12.32 -16.94 12.52
CA ALA A 19 -11.57 -18.18 12.42
C ALA A 19 -12.50 -19.37 12.14
N ALA A 20 -12.09 -20.28 11.25
CA ALA A 20 -12.90 -21.43 10.86
C ALA A 20 -12.98 -22.54 11.93
N SER A 21 -12.11 -22.52 12.94
CA SER A 21 -12.15 -23.46 14.06
C SER A 21 -11.43 -22.86 15.28
N ARG A 22 -11.68 -23.43 16.47
CA ARG A 22 -10.99 -22.99 17.70
C ARG A 22 -9.48 -23.19 17.64
N GLU A 23 -8.99 -24.20 16.92
CA GLU A 23 -7.56 -24.43 16.72
C GLU A 23 -6.93 -23.36 15.84
N LYS A 24 -7.56 -23.01 14.72
CA LYS A 24 -7.13 -21.88 13.89
C LYS A 24 -7.17 -20.56 14.64
N ALA A 25 -8.19 -20.35 15.47
CA ALA A 25 -8.29 -19.18 16.34
C ALA A 25 -7.10 -19.08 17.31
N LYS A 26 -6.73 -20.18 17.98
CA LYS A 26 -5.54 -20.22 18.85
C LYS A 26 -4.26 -19.91 18.09
N ALA A 27 -4.09 -20.49 16.89
CA ALA A 27 -2.93 -20.22 16.05
C ALA A 27 -2.83 -18.73 15.66
N LEU A 28 -3.94 -18.09 15.31
CA LEU A 28 -3.98 -16.65 15.01
C LEU A 28 -3.61 -15.79 16.23
N VAL A 29 -4.10 -16.13 17.42
CA VAL A 29 -3.74 -15.42 18.66
C VAL A 29 -2.25 -15.60 18.97
N MET A 30 -1.73 -16.83 18.88
CA MET A 30 -0.33 -17.15 19.15
C MET A 30 0.62 -16.52 18.13
N ALA A 31 0.19 -16.38 16.87
CA ALA A 31 0.90 -15.66 15.82
C ALA A 31 0.91 -14.13 16.03
N GLY A 32 0.22 -13.63 17.06
CA GLY A 32 0.10 -12.20 17.33
C GLY A 32 -0.81 -11.46 16.35
N ASN A 33 -1.67 -12.19 15.65
CA ASN A 33 -2.55 -11.67 14.60
C ASN A 33 -3.90 -11.19 15.14
N VAL A 34 -4.21 -11.37 16.42
CA VAL A 34 -5.54 -11.04 16.98
C VAL A 34 -5.48 -9.79 17.83
N PHE A 35 -6.41 -8.87 17.60
CA PHE A 35 -6.48 -7.58 18.25
C PHE A 35 -7.89 -7.28 18.74
N CYS A 36 -8.01 -6.70 19.93
CA CYS A 36 -9.20 -5.96 20.35
C CYS A 36 -8.84 -4.48 20.20
N GLU A 37 -9.49 -3.78 19.27
CA GLU A 37 -9.07 -2.43 18.85
C GLU A 37 -7.57 -2.41 18.45
N GLU A 38 -6.72 -1.73 19.22
CA GLU A 38 -5.27 -1.65 19.03
C GLU A 38 -4.46 -2.54 19.98
N ARG A 39 -5.13 -3.24 20.91
CA ARG A 39 -4.45 -4.12 21.85
C ARG A 39 -4.31 -5.51 21.26
N ARG A 40 -3.07 -5.92 20.99
CA ARG A 40 -2.76 -7.30 20.64
C ARG A 40 -3.19 -8.23 21.77
N ILE A 41 -3.87 -9.31 21.41
CA ILE A 41 -4.24 -10.37 22.34
C ILE A 41 -3.19 -11.46 22.23
N ASP A 42 -2.51 -11.74 23.34
CA ASP A 42 -1.42 -12.72 23.36
C ASP A 42 -1.87 -14.09 23.92
N LYS A 43 -3.08 -14.17 24.49
CA LYS A 43 -3.57 -15.37 25.18
C LYS A 43 -4.91 -15.84 24.61
N PRO A 44 -4.98 -17.01 23.97
CA PRO A 44 -6.23 -17.51 23.39
C PRO A 44 -7.34 -17.75 24.43
N GLY A 45 -6.94 -18.06 25.67
CA GLY A 45 -7.85 -18.27 26.80
C GLY A 45 -8.26 -17.01 27.56
N ALA A 46 -7.83 -15.82 27.15
CA ALA A 46 -8.30 -14.58 27.76
C ALA A 46 -9.83 -14.45 27.59
N ALA A 47 -10.52 -13.92 28.60
CA ALA A 47 -11.97 -13.81 28.61
C ALA A 47 -12.43 -12.36 28.47
N PHE A 48 -13.29 -12.10 27.47
CA PHE A 48 -13.81 -10.78 27.12
C PHE A 48 -15.35 -10.80 27.04
N PRO A 49 -16.05 -9.68 27.25
CA PRO A 49 -17.48 -9.58 26.95
C PRO A 49 -17.81 -10.11 25.54
N ARG A 50 -18.94 -10.78 25.37
CA ARG A 50 -19.28 -11.47 24.12
C ARG A 50 -19.35 -10.56 22.89
N ASP A 51 -19.71 -9.31 23.15
CA ASP A 51 -19.86 -8.17 22.26
C ASP A 51 -18.55 -7.41 22.01
N THR A 52 -17.41 -7.90 22.52
CA THR A 52 -16.09 -7.28 22.30
C THR A 52 -15.68 -7.40 20.83
N PRO A 53 -15.41 -6.30 20.12
CA PRO A 53 -15.00 -6.33 18.72
C PRO A 53 -13.56 -6.86 18.61
N LEU A 54 -13.40 -7.98 17.91
CA LEU A 54 -12.09 -8.57 17.60
C LEU A 54 -11.75 -8.34 16.12
N THR A 55 -10.46 -8.25 15.83
CA THR A 55 -9.93 -8.19 14.47
C THR A 55 -8.75 -9.14 14.32
N VAL A 56 -8.68 -9.82 13.19
CA VAL A 56 -7.53 -10.64 12.81
C VAL A 56 -6.73 -9.87 11.77
N ARG A 57 -5.54 -9.41 12.15
CA ARG A 57 -4.54 -8.83 11.26
C ARG A 57 -3.67 -9.96 10.71
N GLY A 58 -3.97 -10.38 9.49
CA GLY A 58 -3.29 -11.48 8.82
C GLY A 58 -4.29 -12.34 8.06
N ALA A 59 -4.20 -12.30 6.73
CA ALA A 59 -5.02 -13.00 5.73
C ALA A 59 -6.47 -12.51 5.53
N ALA A 60 -6.62 -11.36 4.85
CA ALA A 60 -7.74 -11.12 3.92
C ALA A 60 -7.24 -10.99 2.45
N HIS A 61 -5.95 -11.27 2.21
CA HIS A 61 -5.30 -11.14 0.91
C HIS A 61 -4.23 -12.24 0.72
N PRO A 62 -3.95 -12.67 -0.52
CA PRO A 62 -3.01 -13.78 -0.78
C PRO A 62 -1.53 -13.39 -0.70
N TRP A 63 -1.20 -12.09 -0.68
CA TRP A 63 0.20 -11.62 -0.77
C TRP A 63 0.95 -11.52 0.57
N VAL A 64 2.29 -11.49 0.53
CA VAL A 64 3.19 -11.37 1.71
C VAL A 64 3.01 -10.09 2.55
N GLY A 65 2.29 -9.10 2.04
CA GLY A 65 2.04 -7.85 2.75
C GLY A 65 0.80 -7.13 2.24
N ARG A 66 0.21 -6.30 3.12
CA ARG A 66 -0.98 -5.50 2.79
C ARG A 66 -0.78 -4.55 1.61
N GLY A 67 0.48 -4.20 1.31
CA GLY A 67 0.84 -3.47 0.09
C GLY A 67 0.23 -4.09 -1.16
N GLY A 68 0.21 -5.43 -1.26
CA GLY A 68 -0.34 -6.12 -2.42
C GLY A 68 -1.80 -5.76 -2.74
N ILE A 69 -2.62 -5.48 -1.71
CA ILE A 69 -4.02 -5.05 -1.90
C ILE A 69 -4.09 -3.74 -2.71
N LYS A 70 -3.17 -2.81 -2.46
CA LYS A 70 -3.16 -1.50 -3.12
C LYS A 70 -2.83 -1.65 -4.60
N LEU A 71 -1.79 -2.42 -4.93
CA LEU A 71 -1.39 -2.63 -6.32
C LEU A 71 -2.43 -3.47 -7.07
N ALA A 72 -2.95 -4.54 -6.47
CA ALA A 72 -4.00 -5.35 -7.09
C ALA A 72 -5.25 -4.53 -7.42
N HIS A 73 -5.66 -3.63 -6.52
CA HIS A 73 -6.75 -2.69 -6.80
C HIS A 73 -6.41 -1.75 -7.96
N ALA A 74 -5.22 -1.16 -7.98
CA ALA A 74 -4.77 -0.29 -9.06
C ALA A 74 -4.77 -1.02 -10.42
N LEU A 75 -4.16 -2.21 -10.51
CA LEU A 75 -4.13 -2.99 -11.75
C LEU A 75 -5.54 -3.30 -12.25
N LYS A 76 -6.44 -3.74 -11.36
CA LYS A 76 -7.84 -4.02 -11.70
C LYS A 76 -8.62 -2.76 -12.12
N HIS A 77 -8.50 -1.68 -11.36
CA HIS A 77 -9.26 -0.45 -11.58
C HIS A 77 -8.91 0.19 -12.93
N PHE A 78 -7.63 0.17 -13.31
CA PHE A 78 -7.14 0.79 -14.54
C PHE A 78 -7.01 -0.19 -15.71
N GLY A 79 -7.41 -1.45 -15.54
CA GLY A 79 -7.34 -2.47 -16.59
C GLY A 79 -5.92 -2.78 -17.04
N LEU A 80 -4.96 -2.75 -16.11
CA LEU A 80 -3.54 -2.97 -16.38
C LEU A 80 -3.16 -4.43 -16.16
N SER A 81 -2.17 -4.89 -16.92
CA SER A 81 -1.63 -6.24 -16.82
C SER A 81 -0.13 -6.19 -16.52
N ALA A 82 0.30 -7.06 -15.61
CA ALA A 82 1.72 -7.33 -15.38
C ALA A 82 2.23 -8.49 -16.27
N SER A 83 1.33 -9.16 -17.01
CA SER A 83 1.66 -10.37 -17.76
C SER A 83 2.78 -10.12 -18.76
N GLY A 84 3.85 -10.90 -18.64
CA GLY A 84 5.03 -10.82 -19.48
C GLY A 84 5.91 -9.60 -19.22
N ALA A 85 5.59 -8.69 -18.30
CA ALA A 85 6.34 -7.44 -18.10
C ALA A 85 7.67 -7.66 -17.38
N VAL A 86 8.71 -6.90 -17.77
CA VAL A 86 9.82 -6.57 -16.87
C VAL A 86 9.39 -5.40 -16.00
N ALA A 87 9.31 -5.63 -14.70
CA ALA A 87 8.85 -4.65 -13.74
C ALA A 87 9.97 -4.16 -12.80
N VAL A 88 9.84 -2.92 -12.33
CA VAL A 88 10.62 -2.36 -11.22
C VAL A 88 9.67 -2.02 -10.09
N ASP A 89 9.91 -2.59 -8.90
CA ASP A 89 9.17 -2.31 -7.67
C ASP A 89 10.01 -1.42 -6.76
N ILE A 90 9.68 -0.12 -6.73
CA ILE A 90 10.39 0.90 -5.95
C ILE A 90 9.78 0.98 -4.55
N GLY A 91 10.59 0.62 -3.54
CA GLY A 91 10.14 0.51 -2.15
C GLY A 91 9.51 -0.85 -1.87
N ALA A 92 10.14 -1.93 -2.37
CA ALA A 92 9.60 -3.28 -2.32
C ALA A 92 9.28 -3.75 -0.89
N SER A 93 10.03 -3.29 0.12
CA SER A 93 9.84 -3.61 1.53
C SER A 93 9.70 -5.13 1.77
N THR A 94 8.59 -5.60 2.34
CA THR A 94 8.33 -7.03 2.52
C THR A 94 8.01 -7.78 1.23
N GLY A 95 7.74 -7.07 0.14
CA GLY A 95 7.53 -7.60 -1.21
C GLY A 95 6.06 -7.70 -1.64
N GLY A 96 5.14 -6.97 -1.00
CA GLY A 96 3.72 -7.07 -1.31
C GLY A 96 3.37 -6.70 -2.76
N PHE A 97 4.04 -5.69 -3.34
CA PHE A 97 3.86 -5.30 -4.74
C PHE A 97 4.53 -6.33 -5.67
N THR A 98 5.78 -6.68 -5.39
CA THR A 98 6.49 -7.77 -6.08
C THR A 98 5.65 -9.05 -6.19
N ASP A 99 5.02 -9.50 -5.10
CA ASP A 99 4.18 -10.70 -5.07
C ASP A 99 2.96 -10.59 -6.02
N VAL A 100 2.28 -9.43 -6.03
CA VAL A 100 1.18 -9.15 -6.98
C VAL A 100 1.66 -9.18 -8.42
N LEU A 101 2.84 -8.61 -8.70
CA LEU A 101 3.41 -8.60 -10.05
C LEU A 101 3.72 -10.02 -10.54
N LEU A 102 4.31 -10.85 -9.70
CA LEU A 102 4.63 -12.24 -10.01
C LEU A 102 3.38 -13.10 -10.23
N GLU A 103 2.36 -12.95 -9.40
CA GLU A 103 1.06 -13.62 -9.57
C GLU A 103 0.35 -13.13 -10.83
N GLY A 104 0.48 -11.83 -11.14
CA GLY A 104 -0.01 -11.22 -12.37
C GLY A 104 0.78 -11.58 -13.63
N GLY A 105 1.78 -12.46 -13.53
CA GLY A 105 2.52 -13.01 -14.67
C GLY A 105 3.72 -12.18 -15.14
N ALA A 106 4.25 -11.28 -14.32
CA ALA A 106 5.50 -10.57 -14.64
C ALA A 106 6.62 -11.56 -14.97
N ARG A 107 7.35 -11.30 -16.07
CA ARG A 107 8.50 -12.14 -16.47
C ARG A 107 9.69 -11.92 -15.55
N LYS A 108 9.83 -10.69 -15.02
CA LYS A 108 10.91 -10.32 -14.10
C LYS A 108 10.51 -9.13 -13.23
N VAL A 109 10.97 -9.10 -11.99
CA VAL A 109 10.75 -7.98 -11.06
C VAL A 109 12.07 -7.57 -10.41
N TYR A 110 12.49 -6.33 -10.63
CA TYR A 110 13.60 -5.70 -9.90
C TYR A 110 13.03 -5.07 -8.63
N ALA A 111 13.21 -5.74 -7.50
CA ALA A 111 12.72 -5.31 -6.19
C ALA A 111 13.74 -4.38 -5.53
N VAL A 112 13.47 -3.07 -5.58
CA VAL A 112 14.38 -2.01 -5.11
C VAL A 112 13.97 -1.56 -3.71
N ASP A 113 14.91 -1.61 -2.77
CA ASP A 113 14.70 -1.04 -1.43
C ASP A 113 16.01 -0.47 -0.85
N VAL A 114 15.88 0.57 -0.02
CA VAL A 114 17.01 1.15 0.74
C VAL A 114 17.35 0.33 1.98
N GLY A 115 16.38 -0.44 2.49
CA GLY A 115 16.54 -1.36 3.60
C GLY A 115 17.36 -2.61 3.25
N ARG A 116 17.50 -3.49 4.25
CA ARG A 116 18.19 -4.79 4.13
C ARG A 116 17.34 -5.88 4.76
N GLY A 117 17.27 -7.04 4.11
CA GLY A 117 16.64 -8.25 4.65
C GLY A 117 15.13 -8.15 4.88
N GLN A 118 14.45 -7.20 4.22
CA GLN A 118 13.01 -7.00 4.41
C GLN A 118 12.17 -7.90 3.52
N LEU A 119 12.65 -8.18 2.30
CA LEU A 119 11.92 -8.96 1.31
C LEU A 119 11.67 -10.39 1.81
N ALA A 120 10.41 -10.84 1.72
CA ALA A 120 10.01 -12.17 2.16
C ALA A 120 10.84 -13.27 1.48
N TRP A 121 11.20 -14.31 2.25
CA TRP A 121 12.08 -15.38 1.79
C TRP A 121 11.60 -16.04 0.49
N LYS A 122 10.29 -16.31 0.37
CA LYS A 122 9.71 -16.92 -0.84
C LYS A 122 9.99 -16.10 -2.11
N LEU A 123 9.99 -14.77 -2.01
CA LEU A 123 10.18 -13.87 -3.14
C LEU A 123 11.66 -13.73 -3.48
N ARG A 124 12.52 -13.76 -2.45
CA ARG A 124 13.98 -13.75 -2.64
C ARG A 124 14.48 -15.00 -3.37
N GLN A 125 13.78 -16.12 -3.23
CA GLN A 125 14.09 -17.39 -3.87
C GLN A 125 13.40 -17.58 -5.23
N ASP A 126 12.58 -16.63 -5.68
CA ASP A 126 11.95 -16.71 -7.00
C ASP A 126 12.94 -16.21 -8.06
N ASP A 127 13.26 -17.05 -9.05
CA ASP A 127 14.25 -16.75 -10.10
C ASP A 127 13.87 -15.53 -10.97
N ARG A 128 12.60 -15.11 -10.94
CA ARG A 128 12.14 -13.92 -11.64
C ARG A 128 12.42 -12.64 -10.85
N VAL A 129 12.89 -12.72 -9.61
CA VAL A 129 13.12 -11.56 -8.75
C VAL A 129 14.61 -11.22 -8.66
N VAL A 130 14.95 -9.99 -9.00
CA VAL A 130 16.28 -9.42 -8.76
C VAL A 130 16.19 -8.48 -7.56
N VAL A 131 16.89 -8.83 -6.48
CA VAL A 131 16.85 -8.05 -5.24
C VAL A 131 17.91 -6.95 -5.28
N LEU A 132 17.46 -5.70 -5.24
CA LEU A 132 18.30 -4.50 -5.20
C LEU A 132 18.12 -3.81 -3.83
N GLU A 133 18.71 -4.41 -2.81
CA GLU A 133 18.75 -3.86 -1.44
C GLU A 133 19.87 -2.85 -1.26
N ARG A 134 19.71 -1.95 -0.28
CA ARG A 134 20.61 -0.80 -0.06
C ARG A 134 20.76 0.08 -1.31
N THR A 135 19.77 0.04 -2.20
CA THR A 135 19.77 0.80 -3.45
C THR A 135 18.79 1.95 -3.33
N ASN A 136 19.28 3.18 -3.44
CA ASN A 136 18.43 4.35 -3.48
C ASN A 136 17.87 4.53 -4.90
N ALA A 137 16.54 4.59 -5.02
CA ALA A 137 15.83 4.77 -6.30
C ALA A 137 16.36 5.96 -7.13
N ARG A 138 16.85 7.01 -6.46
CA ARG A 138 17.44 8.22 -7.07
C ARG A 138 18.66 7.94 -7.95
N TYR A 139 19.32 6.81 -7.74
CA TYR A 139 20.56 6.45 -8.43
C TYR A 139 20.41 5.18 -9.28
N LEU A 140 19.17 4.73 -9.53
CA LEU A 140 18.94 3.61 -10.44
C LEU A 140 19.48 3.94 -11.84
N SER A 141 20.12 2.95 -12.43
CA SER A 141 20.80 3.04 -13.72
C SER A 141 20.66 1.72 -14.48
N ARG A 142 21.15 1.69 -15.73
CA ARG A 142 21.23 0.47 -16.54
C ARG A 142 22.16 -0.59 -15.96
N GLU A 143 23.08 -0.22 -15.08
CA GLU A 143 23.93 -1.20 -14.38
C GLU A 143 23.11 -2.01 -13.37
N HIS A 144 22.15 -1.37 -12.71
CA HIS A 144 21.24 -2.02 -11.77
C HIS A 144 20.12 -2.78 -12.49
N VAL A 145 19.57 -2.18 -13.54
CA VAL A 145 18.43 -2.68 -14.31
C VAL A 145 18.80 -2.67 -15.80
N PRO A 146 19.52 -3.70 -16.28
CA PRO A 146 20.02 -3.75 -17.65
C PRO A 146 18.90 -3.90 -18.68
N GLU A 147 17.81 -4.56 -18.31
CA GLU A 147 16.69 -4.80 -19.22
C GLU A 147 15.79 -3.55 -19.38
N PRO A 148 15.19 -3.35 -20.56
CA PRO A 148 14.15 -2.34 -20.72
C PRO A 148 12.93 -2.63 -19.82
N VAL A 149 12.47 -1.60 -19.11
CA VAL A 149 11.36 -1.73 -18.14
C VAL A 149 10.02 -1.46 -18.83
N ASP A 150 9.07 -2.36 -18.60
CA ASP A 150 7.70 -2.30 -19.12
C ASP A 150 6.72 -1.76 -18.06
N LEU A 151 7.01 -1.98 -16.77
CA LEU A 151 6.12 -1.60 -15.66
C LEU A 151 6.91 -1.07 -14.46
N ILE A 152 6.60 0.12 -13.99
CA ILE A 152 7.12 0.68 -12.74
C ILE A 152 6.00 0.66 -11.72
N VAL A 153 6.27 0.16 -10.52
CA VAL A 153 5.40 0.32 -9.37
C VAL A 153 6.16 1.00 -8.23
N CYS A 154 5.51 1.88 -7.46
CA CYS A 154 6.21 2.69 -6.45
C CYS A 154 5.37 2.88 -5.18
N ASP A 155 5.88 2.39 -4.03
CA ASP A 155 5.31 2.56 -2.68
C ASP A 155 6.39 3.09 -1.70
N VAL A 156 7.03 4.20 -2.03
CA VAL A 156 8.11 4.79 -1.20
C VAL A 156 7.58 5.63 -0.05
N SER A 157 8.37 5.75 1.03
CA SER A 157 8.09 6.63 2.17
C SER A 157 9.32 7.52 2.42
N PHE A 158 9.11 8.69 3.03
CA PHE A 158 10.18 9.65 3.36
C PHE A 158 10.93 10.25 2.18
N ILE A 159 10.43 10.08 0.95
CA ILE A 159 10.93 10.68 -0.28
C ILE A 159 9.74 11.05 -1.17
N GLY A 160 9.81 12.19 -1.85
CA GLY A 160 8.81 12.60 -2.83
C GLY A 160 8.95 11.87 -4.16
N LEU A 161 7.84 11.67 -4.85
CA LEU A 161 7.77 10.96 -6.13
C LEU A 161 8.58 11.66 -7.24
N GLU A 162 8.64 13.00 -7.22
CA GLU A 162 9.42 13.79 -8.19
C GLU A 162 10.93 13.48 -8.11
N LEU A 163 11.41 12.97 -6.97
CA LEU A 163 12.80 12.52 -6.80
C LEU A 163 12.97 11.02 -7.04
N ALA A 164 11.99 10.21 -6.64
CA ALA A 164 12.10 8.75 -6.70
C ALA A 164 11.85 8.17 -8.10
N LEU A 165 10.94 8.77 -8.89
CA LEU A 165 10.50 8.22 -10.18
C LEU A 165 11.43 8.48 -11.38
N PRO A 166 12.07 9.68 -11.54
CA PRO A 166 12.77 10.00 -12.79
C PRO A 166 13.81 8.97 -13.24
N PRO A 167 14.66 8.41 -12.35
CA PRO A 167 15.64 7.40 -12.78
C PRO A 167 14.99 6.14 -13.35
N ALA A 168 13.97 5.60 -12.68
CA ALA A 168 13.24 4.43 -13.18
C ALA A 168 12.51 4.73 -14.50
N MET A 169 11.91 5.91 -14.63
CA MET A 169 11.25 6.33 -15.87
C MET A 169 12.22 6.38 -17.06
N LYS A 170 13.49 6.73 -16.85
CA LYS A 170 14.52 6.71 -17.92
C LYS A 170 14.92 5.30 -18.37
N LEU A 171 14.63 4.28 -17.58
CA LEU A 171 14.97 2.88 -17.89
C LEU A 171 13.90 2.17 -18.73
N THR A 172 12.77 2.84 -18.98
CA THR A 172 11.61 2.23 -19.66
C THR A 172 11.75 2.17 -21.17
N ALA A 173 11.23 1.10 -21.78
CA ALA A 173 10.94 1.03 -23.22
C ALA A 173 9.58 1.68 -23.51
N SER A 174 9.23 1.83 -24.79
CA SER A 174 7.85 2.14 -25.17
C SER A 174 7.21 0.88 -25.75
N PRO A 175 5.99 0.48 -25.34
CA PRO A 175 5.17 1.09 -24.29
C PRO A 175 5.68 0.76 -22.87
N ALA A 176 5.30 1.57 -21.87
CA ALA A 176 5.58 1.29 -20.46
C ALA A 176 4.50 1.85 -19.53
N THR A 177 4.32 1.26 -18.37
CA THR A 177 3.28 1.66 -17.40
C THR A 177 3.91 2.06 -16.07
N LEU A 178 3.28 2.98 -15.34
CA LEU A 178 3.69 3.44 -14.02
C LEU A 178 2.49 3.42 -13.08
N VAL A 179 2.64 2.77 -11.93
CA VAL A 179 1.68 2.80 -10.83
C VAL A 179 2.40 3.35 -9.59
N ALA A 180 2.01 4.53 -9.12
CA ALA A 180 2.65 5.16 -7.97
C ALA A 180 1.64 5.48 -6.86
N LEU A 181 2.03 5.27 -5.61
CA LEU A 181 1.23 5.72 -4.48
C LEU A 181 1.57 7.16 -4.11
N ILE A 182 0.57 8.02 -4.14
CA ILE A 182 0.68 9.38 -3.62
C ILE A 182 0.41 9.34 -2.12
N LYS A 183 1.41 9.75 -1.36
CA LYS A 183 1.37 9.88 0.10
C LYS A 183 1.57 11.35 0.45
N PRO A 184 0.49 12.14 0.61
CA PRO A 184 0.59 13.59 0.81
C PRO A 184 1.59 14.01 1.89
N GLN A 185 1.71 13.23 2.96
CA GLN A 185 2.65 13.47 4.07
C GLN A 185 4.14 13.48 3.68
N PHE A 186 4.51 12.91 2.53
CA PHE A 186 5.88 12.93 2.01
C PHE A 186 6.06 13.88 0.83
N GLU A 187 4.97 14.52 0.40
CA GLU A 187 4.92 15.40 -0.76
C GLU A 187 4.79 16.87 -0.39
N VAL A 188 4.12 17.16 0.73
CA VAL A 188 3.99 18.51 1.25
C VAL A 188 5.23 18.91 2.07
N GLY A 189 5.52 20.22 2.12
CA GLY A 189 6.55 20.78 2.99
C GLY A 189 6.27 20.50 4.48
N ARG A 190 7.33 20.47 5.30
CA ARG A 190 7.24 20.12 6.74
C ARG A 190 6.28 21.03 7.51
N ASP A 191 6.14 22.27 7.07
CA ASP A 191 5.25 23.32 7.60
C ASP A 191 3.76 23.01 7.38
N ARG A 192 3.43 22.14 6.41
CA ARG A 192 2.05 21.77 6.04
C ARG A 192 1.64 20.40 6.57
N ILE A 193 2.50 19.78 7.37
CA ILE A 193 2.25 18.48 8.02
C ILE A 193 1.65 18.74 9.40
N GLY A 194 0.41 18.30 9.61
CA GLY A 194 -0.26 18.38 10.89
C GLY A 194 0.36 17.44 11.94
N LYS A 195 -0.15 17.52 13.18
CA LYS A 195 0.29 16.66 14.29
C LYS A 195 0.32 15.18 13.86
N ASN A 196 1.44 14.51 14.15
CA ASN A 196 1.73 13.09 13.86
C ASN A 196 1.94 12.73 12.38
N GLY A 197 2.44 13.66 11.56
CA GLY A 197 2.77 13.31 10.18
C GLY A 197 1.56 13.29 9.24
N VAL A 198 0.48 13.99 9.59
CA VAL A 198 -0.84 13.81 8.95
C VAL A 198 -1.25 15.06 8.20
N VAL A 199 -1.49 14.89 6.91
CA VAL A 199 -2.10 15.93 6.08
C VAL A 199 -3.61 15.80 6.18
N ARG A 200 -4.26 16.61 7.01
CA ARG A 200 -5.72 16.54 7.23
C ARG A 200 -6.53 17.39 6.25
N ASP A 201 -5.94 18.47 5.74
CA ASP A 201 -6.61 19.38 4.83
C ASP A 201 -6.79 18.70 3.46
N PRO A 202 -8.04 18.46 3.01
CA PRO A 202 -8.29 17.84 1.71
C PRO A 202 -7.71 18.62 0.54
N ARG A 203 -7.62 19.95 0.63
CA ARG A 203 -7.07 20.80 -0.44
C ARG A 203 -5.60 20.48 -0.71
N LEU A 204 -4.85 20.14 0.35
CA LEU A 204 -3.45 19.70 0.23
C LEU A 204 -3.33 18.37 -0.48
N HIS A 205 -4.33 17.50 -0.38
CA HIS A 205 -4.33 16.23 -1.11
C HIS A 205 -4.53 16.48 -2.60
N ASP A 206 -5.49 17.34 -2.94
CA ASP A 206 -5.81 17.67 -4.32
C ASP A 206 -4.61 18.37 -4.99
N GLU A 207 -4.03 19.36 -4.32
CA GLU A 207 -2.82 20.06 -4.78
C GLU A 207 -1.66 19.09 -5.03
N VAL A 208 -1.41 18.14 -4.13
CA VAL A 208 -0.35 17.14 -4.33
C VAL A 208 -0.68 16.23 -5.52
N CYS A 209 -1.94 15.79 -5.67
CA CYS A 209 -2.33 14.94 -6.78
C CYS A 209 -2.15 15.66 -8.13
N GLU A 210 -2.61 16.90 -8.24
CA GLU A 210 -2.46 17.73 -9.43
C GLU A 210 -0.99 18.01 -9.74
N ARG A 211 -0.19 18.35 -8.72
CA ARG A 211 1.24 18.59 -8.88
C ARG A 211 1.97 17.36 -9.42
N ILE A 212 1.75 16.20 -8.81
CA ILE A 212 2.41 14.95 -9.23
C ILE A 212 1.92 14.52 -10.61
N GLN A 213 0.63 14.63 -10.89
CA GLN A 213 0.10 14.36 -12.23
C GLN A 213 0.79 15.25 -13.28
N GLY A 214 0.82 16.57 -13.04
CA GLY A 214 1.45 17.52 -13.95
C GLY A 214 2.96 17.28 -14.09
N PHE A 215 3.66 16.88 -13.01
CA PHE A 215 5.07 16.50 -13.08
C PHE A 215 5.31 15.34 -14.04
N ILE A 216 4.49 14.30 -13.97
CA ILE A 216 4.66 13.13 -14.82
C ILE A 216 4.23 13.44 -16.27
N GLU A 217 3.15 14.18 -16.48
CA GLU A 217 2.69 14.59 -17.83
C GLU A 217 3.68 15.51 -18.55
N ARG A 218 4.50 16.27 -17.79
CA ARG A 218 5.62 17.03 -18.37
C ARG A 218 6.78 16.15 -18.84
N GLN A 219 6.84 14.88 -18.44
CA GLN A 219 7.85 13.95 -18.94
C GLN A 219 7.47 13.47 -20.34
N SER A 220 8.40 13.56 -21.29
CA SER A 220 8.16 13.16 -22.67
C SER A 220 7.63 11.72 -22.78
N GLY A 221 6.50 11.55 -23.46
CA GLY A 221 5.89 10.24 -23.72
C GLY A 221 5.06 9.65 -22.57
N TRP A 222 4.83 10.40 -21.49
CA TRP A 222 3.98 10.00 -20.37
C TRP A 222 2.66 10.75 -20.34
N ARG A 223 1.58 10.05 -19.98
CA ARG A 223 0.25 10.63 -19.83
C ARG A 223 -0.47 10.01 -18.64
N ALA A 224 -1.17 10.82 -17.86
CA ALA A 224 -1.97 10.28 -16.77
C ALA A 224 -3.28 9.66 -17.28
N LEU A 225 -3.59 8.46 -16.76
CA LEU A 225 -4.91 7.87 -16.95
C LEU A 225 -5.89 8.28 -15.87
N GLY A 226 -5.40 8.54 -14.65
CA GLY A 226 -6.19 9.07 -13.56
C GLY A 226 -5.62 8.78 -12.18
N VAL A 227 -6.35 9.28 -11.19
CA VAL A 227 -6.09 9.07 -9.76
C VAL A 227 -7.26 8.29 -9.15
N SER A 228 -6.95 7.30 -8.33
CA SER A 228 -7.92 6.49 -7.61
C SER A 228 -7.59 6.46 -6.12
N GLU A 229 -8.57 6.20 -5.26
CA GLU A 229 -8.30 6.03 -3.83
C GLU A 229 -7.74 4.63 -3.54
N SER A 230 -6.75 4.55 -2.65
CA SER A 230 -6.25 3.25 -2.17
C SER A 230 -7.37 2.53 -1.40
N PRO A 231 -7.60 1.23 -1.64
CA PRO A 231 -8.65 0.46 -0.97
C PRO A 231 -8.37 0.28 0.53
N ILE A 232 -7.12 0.50 0.96
CA ILE A 232 -6.69 0.41 2.34
C ILE A 232 -5.94 1.67 2.76
N ARG A 233 -6.06 2.00 4.04
CA ARG A 233 -5.30 3.08 4.68
C ARG A 233 -3.88 2.59 5.02
N GLY A 234 -2.97 3.55 5.24
CA GLY A 234 -1.61 3.25 5.70
C GLY A 234 -1.58 2.47 7.03
N PRO A 235 -0.40 2.01 7.48
CA PRO A 235 -0.27 1.29 8.74
C PRO A 235 -0.52 2.23 9.95
N GLU A 236 -1.78 2.48 10.28
CA GLU A 236 -2.28 2.91 11.60
C GLU A 236 -3.82 3.02 11.56
N GLY A 237 -4.47 2.54 12.61
CA GLY A 237 -5.92 2.45 12.72
C GLY A 237 -6.61 3.81 12.76
N SER A 238 -7.71 3.93 12.02
CA SER A 238 -8.84 4.76 12.40
C SER A 238 -9.99 4.52 11.41
N GLU A 239 -11.11 4.04 11.93
CA GLU A 239 -12.41 4.21 11.29
C GLU A 239 -12.65 5.72 11.10
N VAL A 240 -12.75 6.16 9.85
CA VAL A 240 -13.56 7.36 9.59
C VAL A 240 -14.95 6.83 9.34
N ARG A 241 -15.80 7.07 10.33
CA ARG A 241 -17.26 7.05 10.22
C ARG A 241 -17.66 7.55 8.83
N ARG A 242 -18.36 6.71 8.07
CA ARG A 242 -18.95 7.02 6.76
C ARG A 242 -19.52 8.45 6.74
N GLN A 243 -18.77 9.43 6.27
CA GLN A 243 -19.35 10.64 5.72
C GLN A 243 -19.65 10.31 4.26
N ARG A 244 -20.92 9.96 4.04
CA ARG A 244 -21.54 9.83 2.75
C ARG A 244 -21.30 11.12 1.94
N ARG A 245 -20.33 11.11 1.04
CA ARG A 245 -20.42 11.82 -0.23
C ARG A 245 -19.78 10.94 -1.31
N PRO A 246 -20.54 10.42 -2.28
CA PRO A 246 -20.02 9.61 -3.35
C PRO A 246 -19.38 10.54 -4.37
N TRP A 247 -18.06 10.67 -4.39
CA TRP A 247 -17.38 11.44 -5.43
C TRP A 247 -16.77 10.48 -6.44
N TRP A 248 -17.55 10.24 -7.49
CA TRP A 248 -17.12 9.63 -8.73
C TRP A 248 -16.39 10.71 -9.53
N PHE A 249 -15.10 10.55 -9.79
CA PHE A 249 -14.53 11.13 -11.01
C PHE A 249 -14.60 10.02 -12.07
N LYS A 250 -15.69 10.03 -12.85
CA LYS A 250 -15.70 9.35 -14.14
C LYS A 250 -14.91 10.26 -15.10
N PRO A 251 -13.75 9.87 -15.63
CA PRO A 251 -13.43 10.36 -16.96
C PRO A 251 -14.55 9.85 -17.86
N ASP A 252 -15.09 10.71 -18.69
CA ASP A 252 -16.10 10.34 -19.67
C ASP A 252 -15.50 9.32 -20.64
N LEU A 253 -15.55 8.04 -20.29
CA LEU A 253 -15.13 6.90 -21.12
C LEU A 253 -16.18 6.59 -22.19
N LYS A 254 -17.15 7.49 -22.41
CA LYS A 254 -18.14 7.41 -23.48
C LYS A 254 -17.89 8.46 -24.54
N ARG A 255 -16.70 8.47 -25.13
CA ARG A 255 -16.53 8.82 -26.54
C ARG A 255 -15.18 8.35 -27.06
N ARG A 256 -15.26 7.59 -28.15
CA ARG A 256 -14.20 7.08 -29.03
C ARG A 256 -13.66 5.73 -28.57
N GLY A 257 -13.99 4.70 -29.37
CA GLY A 257 -13.57 3.33 -29.17
C GLY A 257 -12.06 3.25 -28.96
N PHE A 258 -11.65 2.34 -28.09
CA PHE A 258 -10.25 2.04 -27.79
C PHE A 258 -9.50 1.79 -29.10
N PRO A 259 -8.65 2.73 -29.56
CA PRO A 259 -7.75 2.39 -30.62
C PRO A 259 -6.53 1.75 -29.94
N LEU A 260 -6.03 0.65 -30.50
CA LEU A 260 -4.73 0.09 -30.15
C LEU A 260 -3.67 1.18 -30.31
N TRP A 261 -3.17 1.78 -29.21
CA TRP A 261 -2.19 2.89 -29.24
C TRP A 261 -1.03 2.69 -28.25
N PRO A 262 0.21 3.02 -28.64
CA PRO A 262 1.43 2.65 -27.92
C PRO A 262 1.89 3.77 -26.98
N GLY A 263 1.21 3.99 -25.86
CA GLY A 263 1.51 5.09 -24.93
C GLY A 263 1.57 4.69 -23.46
N ARG A 264 2.37 5.42 -22.67
CA ARG A 264 2.66 5.11 -21.27
C ARG A 264 1.56 5.54 -20.30
N ILE A 265 1.21 4.66 -19.37
CA ILE A 265 0.03 4.76 -18.51
C ILE A 265 0.41 5.10 -17.06
N ILE A 266 -0.26 6.07 -16.42
CA ILE A 266 -0.09 6.35 -14.99
C ILE A 266 -1.35 6.01 -14.21
N THR A 267 -1.16 5.28 -13.11
CA THR A 267 -2.14 5.12 -12.04
C THR A 267 -1.59 5.71 -10.74
N LEU A 268 -2.32 6.66 -10.17
CA LEU A 268 -2.00 7.22 -8.85
C LEU A 268 -2.99 6.67 -7.83
N ALA A 269 -2.52 6.00 -6.77
CA ALA A 269 -3.38 5.59 -5.67
C ALA A 269 -3.15 6.46 -4.42
N ARG A 270 -4.20 7.17 -3.97
CA ARG A 270 -4.19 8.10 -2.84
C ARG A 270 -4.14 7.33 -1.51
N ALA A 271 -3.17 7.65 -0.65
CA ALA A 271 -3.21 7.24 0.76
C ALA A 271 -3.98 8.28 1.60
N SER A 272 -5.00 7.83 2.35
CA SER A 272 -5.75 8.65 3.31
C SER A 272 -5.01 8.79 4.64
N ALA A 273 -5.14 9.96 5.28
CA ALA A 273 -4.34 10.44 6.41
C ALA A 273 -4.77 9.84 7.77
N ALA A 274 -3.81 9.45 8.65
CA ALA A 274 -4.08 8.80 9.95
C ALA A 274 -3.34 9.49 11.12
N SER A 275 -4.05 9.81 12.20
CA SER A 275 -3.61 10.56 13.40
C SER A 275 -3.18 9.72 14.60
N PHE A 276 -2.18 10.21 15.36
CA PHE A 276 -1.76 9.63 16.64
C PHE A 276 -2.09 10.54 17.85
N SER A 277 -2.42 9.96 18.99
CA SER A 277 -2.49 10.67 20.28
C SER A 277 -1.59 9.94 21.26
N ARG A 278 -0.67 10.66 21.89
CA ARG A 278 -0.02 10.17 23.12
C ARG A 278 -0.55 10.94 24.30
N SER A 279 -1.32 10.24 25.12
CA SER A 279 -1.49 10.54 26.54
C SER A 279 -0.23 10.08 27.28
N ARG A 280 0.42 11.01 27.99
CA ARG A 280 1.02 10.74 29.29
C ARG A 280 0.68 11.89 30.23
N SER A 281 0.19 11.50 31.39
CA SER A 281 -0.46 12.26 32.45
C SER A 281 0.54 13.04 33.32
N PRO A 282 0.07 13.87 34.27
CA PRO A 282 0.85 14.89 34.97
C PRO A 282 1.61 14.31 36.16
N THR A 283 2.81 14.82 36.44
CA THR A 283 3.43 14.66 37.76
C THR A 283 3.97 16.00 38.23
N ARG A 284 3.62 16.30 39.49
CA ARG A 284 3.79 17.55 40.24
C ARG A 284 5.22 17.77 40.76
N LEU A 285 5.47 19.04 41.09
CA LEU A 285 6.28 19.57 42.22
C LEU A 285 7.76 19.15 42.30
N ARG A 286 8.66 20.10 42.06
CA ARG A 286 9.29 20.93 43.10
C ARG A 286 9.74 22.25 42.48
#